data_AF-A0A2A5JPF2-F1
#
_entry.id   AF-A0A2A5JPF2-F1
#
_cell.length_a   1.000
_cell.length_b   1.000
_cell.length_c   1.000
_cell.angle_alpha   90.00
_cell.angle_beta   90.00
_cell.angle_gamma   90.00
#
_symmetry.space_group_name_H-M   'P 1'
#
loop_
_entity.id
_entity.type
_entity.pdbx_description
1 polymer ?
#
loop_
_entity_poly.entity_id
_entity_poly.type
_entity_poly.pdbx_seq_one_letter_code
_entity_poly.pdbx_strand_id
1 'polypeptide(L)'
;MFLDKLPADVYVYMAVNLGLLILAFWFYILLLMLREFRLMAKGVRGASNTEQQYIIQYCRDAINKAMVFAEDNQQTIKELAVLQVNLEQQLAEIKRSTKGQISAEEQAKIDDLNSKLAKSHRLIKKLRGDLVKSVERLKETRKKLYDQYESTEALQKENESLKQQLEATKSTGGTSEQEIEQLVATFEKERQDMSQTINEYKRQIAEQSQALQQLMVQEQEVEDGPKLQAIQKELEQTRDALEHLSKEKKFIESRYLEIVKNQSE
;
A
#
# COMPACT_ATOMS: atom_id res chain seq x y z
N MET A 1 -66.25 -0.93 3.32
CA MET A 1 -66.99 -1.92 2.51
C MET A 1 -67.04 -1.47 1.05
N PHE A 2 -65.88 -1.35 0.38
CA PHE A 2 -65.77 -0.91 -1.02
C PHE A 2 -64.77 -1.75 -1.85
N LEU A 3 -64.20 -2.81 -1.28
CA LEU A 3 -63.19 -3.65 -1.94
C LEU A 3 -63.75 -4.98 -2.48
N ASP A 4 -64.96 -5.39 -2.10
CA ASP A 4 -65.51 -6.71 -2.45
C ASP A 4 -66.11 -6.83 -3.87
N LYS A 5 -66.01 -5.80 -4.73
CA LYS A 5 -66.56 -5.82 -6.10
C LYS A 5 -65.62 -5.26 -7.17
N LEU A 6 -64.31 -5.49 -7.03
CA LEU A 6 -63.35 -5.15 -8.07
C LEU A 6 -62.95 -6.43 -8.84
N PRO A 7 -63.00 -6.42 -10.19
CA PRO A 7 -62.60 -7.56 -11.00
C PRO A 7 -61.13 -7.93 -10.70
N ALA A 8 -60.82 -9.23 -10.70
CA ALA A 8 -59.50 -9.76 -10.33
C ALA A 8 -58.34 -9.12 -11.12
N ASP A 9 -58.58 -8.74 -12.38
CA ASP A 9 -57.60 -8.02 -13.21
C ASP A 9 -57.14 -6.70 -12.58
N VAL A 10 -58.04 -5.95 -11.92
CA VAL A 10 -57.68 -4.67 -11.30
C VAL A 10 -56.73 -4.88 -10.12
N TYR A 11 -56.88 -5.99 -9.38
CA TYR A 11 -55.95 -6.37 -8.32
C TYR A 11 -54.58 -6.76 -8.86
N VAL A 12 -54.52 -7.43 -10.01
CA VAL A 12 -53.26 -7.76 -10.69
C VAL A 12 -52.54 -6.48 -11.15
N TYR A 13 -53.24 -5.55 -11.81
CA TYR A 13 -52.66 -4.28 -12.21
C TYR A 13 -52.19 -3.42 -11.02
N MET A 14 -52.94 -3.40 -9.92
CA MET A 14 -52.53 -2.74 -8.67
C MET A 14 -51.28 -3.40 -8.07
N ALA A 15 -51.23 -4.74 -8.01
CA ALA A 15 -50.10 -5.47 -7.45
C ALA A 15 -48.82 -5.26 -8.27
N VAL A 16 -48.92 -5.28 -9.61
CA VAL A 16 -47.79 -5.01 -10.50
C VAL A 16 -47.28 -3.58 -10.31
N ASN A 17 -48.17 -2.58 -10.28
CA ASN A 17 -47.78 -1.19 -10.05
C ASN A 17 -47.15 -0.97 -8.68
N LEU A 18 -47.68 -1.61 -7.63
CA LEU A 18 -47.12 -1.54 -6.27
C LEU A 18 -45.73 -2.20 -6.22
N GLY A 19 -45.57 -3.34 -6.89
CA GLY A 19 -44.28 -4.02 -7.03
C GLY A 19 -43.24 -3.17 -7.77
N LEU A 20 -43.65 -2.49 -8.84
CA LEU A 20 -42.80 -1.57 -9.60
C LEU A 20 -42.38 -0.35 -8.76
N LEU A 21 -43.28 0.18 -7.95
CA LEU A 21 -43.01 1.30 -7.04
C LEU A 21 -42.02 0.89 -5.94
N ILE A 22 -42.19 -0.30 -5.36
CA ILE A 22 -41.25 -0.86 -4.38
C ILE A 22 -39.87 -1.07 -5.02
N LEU A 23 -39.80 -1.59 -6.25
CA LEU A 23 -38.55 -1.82 -6.96
C LEU A 23 -37.84 -0.49 -7.31
N ALA A 24 -38.59 0.53 -7.73
CA ALA A 24 -38.05 1.87 -7.97
C ALA A 24 -37.51 2.52 -6.69
N PHE A 25 -38.21 2.33 -5.56
CA PHE A 25 -37.75 2.81 -4.25
C PHE A 25 -36.44 2.13 -3.82
N TRP A 26 -36.33 0.81 -3.97
CA TRP A 26 -35.09 0.07 -3.71
C TRP A 26 -33.95 0.52 -4.62
N PHE A 27 -34.23 0.76 -5.89
CA PHE A 27 -33.25 1.27 -6.85
C PHE A 27 -32.73 2.67 -6.46
N TYR A 28 -33.62 3.53 -5.96
CA TYR A 28 -33.26 4.86 -5.46
C TYR A 28 -32.34 4.79 -4.22
N ILE A 29 -32.63 3.88 -3.28
CA ILE A 29 -31.74 3.62 -2.13
C ILE A 29 -30.35 3.18 -2.59
N LEU A 30 -30.28 2.30 -3.60
CA LEU A 30 -29.02 1.80 -4.14
C LEU A 30 -28.21 2.92 -4.82
N LEU A 31 -28.87 3.83 -5.53
CA LEU A 31 -28.24 5.02 -6.10
C LEU A 31 -27.71 5.99 -5.03
N LEU A 32 -28.44 6.17 -3.92
CA LEU A 32 -27.96 6.99 -2.80
C LEU A 32 -26.70 6.40 -2.17
N MET A 33 -26.65 5.08 -1.96
CA MET A 33 -25.44 4.41 -1.48
C MET A 33 -24.26 4.67 -2.43
N LEU A 34 -24.43 4.48 -3.74
CA LEU A 34 -23.39 4.76 -4.75
C LEU A 34 -22.95 6.23 -4.80
N ARG A 35 -23.85 7.17 -4.50
CA ARG A 35 -23.54 8.61 -4.43
C ARG A 35 -22.67 8.91 -3.23
N GLU A 36 -23.01 8.39 -2.05
CA GLU A 36 -22.22 8.56 -0.83
C GLU A 36 -20.85 7.88 -0.94
N PHE A 37 -20.78 6.66 -1.52
CA PHE A 37 -19.50 6.01 -1.82
C PHE A 37 -18.61 6.85 -2.74
N ARG A 38 -19.19 7.52 -3.73
CA ARG A 38 -18.43 8.44 -4.61
C ARG A 38 -17.95 9.70 -3.89
N LEU A 39 -18.76 10.25 -2.98
CA LEU A 39 -18.37 11.41 -2.16
C LEU A 39 -17.23 11.05 -1.19
N MET A 40 -17.32 9.89 -0.56
CA MET A 40 -16.29 9.37 0.33
C MET A 40 -14.98 9.06 -0.43
N ALA A 41 -15.06 8.50 -1.64
CA ALA A 41 -13.89 8.28 -2.49
C ALA A 41 -13.23 9.59 -2.99
N LYS A 42 -14.01 10.67 -3.13
CA LYS A 42 -13.48 12.00 -3.42
C LYS A 42 -12.80 12.63 -2.19
N GLY A 43 -13.34 12.42 -0.98
CA GLY A 43 -12.74 12.90 0.27
C GLY A 43 -11.34 12.32 0.53
N VAL A 44 -11.09 11.07 0.16
CA VAL A 44 -9.75 10.43 0.29
C VAL A 44 -8.73 10.97 -0.71
N ARG A 45 -9.18 11.54 -1.84
CA ARG A 45 -8.29 12.12 -2.87
C ARG A 45 -7.98 13.61 -2.67
N GLY A 46 -8.56 14.24 -1.64
CA GLY A 46 -8.46 15.68 -1.39
C GLY A 46 -7.95 16.03 0.01
N ALA A 47 -7.20 15.15 0.67
CA ALA A 47 -6.57 15.49 1.95
C ALA A 47 -5.61 16.68 1.75
N SER A 48 -5.84 17.76 2.48
CA SER A 48 -5.02 18.97 2.40
C SER A 48 -3.58 18.68 2.88
N ASN A 49 -2.60 19.36 2.28
CA ASN A 49 -1.16 19.23 2.60
C ASN A 49 -0.88 19.28 4.12
N THR A 50 -1.68 20.04 4.88
CA THR A 50 -1.53 20.24 6.33
C THR A 50 -1.90 19.02 7.15
N GLU A 51 -2.98 18.31 6.81
CA GLU A 51 -3.37 17.06 7.49
C GLU A 51 -2.38 15.95 7.18
N GLN A 52 -1.87 15.91 5.95
CA GLN A 52 -0.85 14.95 5.54
C GLN A 52 0.48 15.18 6.28
N GLN A 53 0.90 16.44 6.46
CA GLN A 53 2.07 16.79 7.29
C GLN A 53 1.86 16.42 8.76
N TYR A 54 0.67 16.63 9.33
CA TYR A 54 0.36 16.26 10.71
C TYR A 54 0.45 14.73 10.93
N ILE A 55 -0.10 13.93 10.01
CA ILE A 55 -0.05 12.47 10.08
C ILE A 55 1.41 11.97 9.99
N ILE A 56 2.22 12.57 9.12
CA ILE A 56 3.63 12.21 8.96
C ILE A 56 4.44 12.54 10.23
N GLN A 57 4.20 13.71 10.85
CA GLN A 57 4.85 14.06 12.12
C GLN A 57 4.44 13.13 13.26
N TYR A 58 3.15 12.77 13.34
CA TYR A 58 2.67 11.81 14.33
C TYR A 58 3.34 10.43 14.16
N CYS A 59 3.48 9.95 12.92
CA CYS A 59 4.20 8.70 12.63
C CYS A 59 5.68 8.79 13.04
N ARG A 60 6.34 9.93 12.81
CA ARG A 60 7.73 10.15 13.24
C ARG A 60 7.89 10.07 14.76
N ASP A 61 7.00 10.72 15.49
CA ASP A 61 7.01 10.69 16.96
C ASP A 61 6.71 9.30 17.50
N ALA A 62 5.79 8.56 16.89
CA ALA A 62 5.50 7.18 17.25
C ALA A 62 6.72 6.26 17.02
N ILE A 63 7.42 6.41 15.89
CA ILE A 63 8.64 5.65 15.58
C ILE A 63 9.76 5.99 16.56
N ASN A 64 9.97 7.28 16.88
CA ASN A 64 10.99 7.70 17.85
C ASN A 64 10.70 7.15 19.24
N LYS A 65 9.45 7.23 19.71
CA LYS A 65 9.04 6.64 21.01
C LYS A 65 9.24 5.13 21.03
N ALA A 66 8.92 4.43 19.94
CA ALA A 66 9.15 3.00 19.83
C ALA A 66 10.64 2.63 19.82
N MET A 67 11.52 3.44 19.21
CA MET A 67 12.98 3.25 19.27
C MET A 67 13.51 3.39 20.70
N VAL A 68 13.12 4.47 21.39
CA VAL A 68 13.55 4.71 22.79
C VAL A 68 13.08 3.56 23.68
N PHE A 69 11.83 3.13 23.54
CA PHE A 69 11.30 1.98 24.27
C PHE A 69 12.05 0.68 23.96
N ALA A 70 12.46 0.47 22.70
CA ALA A 70 13.25 -0.70 22.33
C ALA A 70 14.67 -0.64 22.92
N GLU A 71 15.29 0.54 22.99
CA GLU A 71 16.60 0.75 23.58
C GLU A 71 16.58 0.52 25.11
N ASP A 72 15.58 1.05 25.81
CA ASP A 72 15.38 0.84 27.24
C ASP A 72 15.17 -0.65 27.56
N ASN A 73 14.31 -1.35 26.81
CA ASN A 73 14.12 -2.80 26.98
C ASN A 73 15.39 -3.59 26.69
N GLN A 74 16.20 -3.16 25.72
CA GLN A 74 17.47 -3.81 25.43
C GLN A 74 18.41 -3.71 26.63
N GLN A 75 18.43 -2.55 27.29
CA GLN A 75 19.23 -2.30 28.48
C GLN A 75 18.75 -3.14 29.67
N THR A 76 17.44 -3.17 29.94
CA THR A 76 16.85 -4.02 31.00
C THR A 76 17.13 -5.51 30.75
N ILE A 77 17.01 -5.98 29.51
CA ILE A 77 17.32 -7.37 29.15
C ILE A 77 18.80 -7.70 29.39
N LYS A 78 19.72 -6.78 29.11
CA LYS A 78 21.15 -6.95 29.43
C LYS A 78 21.39 -7.03 30.93
N GLU A 79 20.76 -6.14 31.70
CA GLU A 79 20.86 -6.13 33.17
C GLU A 79 20.29 -7.40 33.79
N LEU A 80 19.14 -7.87 33.31
CA LEU A 80 18.56 -9.16 33.71
C LEU A 80 19.49 -10.33 33.37
N ALA A 81 20.12 -10.32 32.20
CA ALA A 81 21.09 -11.36 31.83
C ALA A 81 22.31 -11.37 32.77
N VAL A 82 22.85 -10.20 33.14
CA VAL A 82 23.97 -10.09 34.08
C VAL A 82 23.58 -10.53 35.48
N LEU A 83 22.42 -10.09 35.99
CA LEU A 83 21.89 -10.50 37.28
C LEU A 83 21.72 -12.03 37.34
N GLN A 84 21.22 -12.62 36.26
CA GLN A 84 20.99 -14.05 36.19
C GLN A 84 22.30 -14.86 36.18
N VAL A 85 23.34 -14.40 35.48
CA VAL A 85 24.68 -15.00 35.54
C VAL A 85 25.28 -14.88 36.95
N ASN A 86 25.07 -13.75 37.63
CA ASN A 86 25.53 -13.56 38.99
C ASN A 86 24.84 -14.52 39.97
N LEU A 87 23.52 -14.72 39.82
CA LEU A 87 22.76 -15.71 40.58
C LEU A 87 23.21 -17.15 40.29
N GLU A 88 23.50 -17.49 39.04
CA GLU A 88 24.10 -18.78 38.66
C GLU A 88 25.43 -19.01 39.38
N GLN A 89 26.27 -17.98 39.44
CA GLN A 89 27.58 -18.04 40.09
C GLN A 89 27.45 -18.18 41.61
N GLN A 90 26.54 -17.44 42.24
CA GLN A 90 26.24 -17.54 43.68
C GLN A 90 25.66 -18.92 44.04
N LEU A 91 24.76 -19.49 43.21
CA LEU A 91 24.25 -20.85 43.41
C LEU A 91 25.35 -21.90 43.26
N ALA A 92 26.22 -21.76 42.26
CA ALA A 92 27.36 -22.66 42.08
C ALA A 92 28.35 -22.57 43.25
N GLU A 93 28.55 -21.38 43.81
CA GLU A 93 29.38 -21.14 44.99
C GLU A 93 28.76 -21.74 46.26
N ILE A 94 27.46 -21.55 46.49
CA ILE A 94 26.69 -22.21 47.57
C ILE A 94 26.76 -23.74 47.42
N LYS A 95 26.59 -24.28 46.22
CA LYS A 95 26.68 -25.73 45.98
C LYS A 95 28.08 -26.27 46.27
N ARG A 96 29.13 -25.47 46.06
CA ARG A 96 30.52 -25.82 46.38
C ARG A 96 30.80 -25.70 47.88
N SER A 97 30.24 -24.71 48.57
CA SER A 97 30.45 -24.50 50.02
C SER A 97 29.59 -25.43 50.89
N THR A 98 28.43 -25.87 50.43
CA THR A 98 27.53 -26.80 51.16
C THR A 98 27.79 -28.28 50.83
N LYS A 99 28.95 -28.61 50.23
CA LYS A 99 29.30 -29.97 49.80
C LYS A 99 29.52 -30.89 51.01
N GLY A 100 28.42 -31.38 51.57
CA GLY A 100 28.37 -32.29 52.73
C GLY A 100 27.03 -32.38 53.47
N GLN A 101 26.10 -31.42 53.29
CA GLN A 101 24.87 -31.32 54.10
C GLN A 101 23.56 -31.18 53.31
N ILE A 102 23.56 -31.31 51.98
CA ILE A 102 22.36 -31.08 51.16
C ILE A 102 21.44 -32.32 51.21
N SER A 103 20.22 -32.14 51.71
CA SER A 103 19.16 -33.16 51.69
C SER A 103 18.71 -33.46 50.26
N ALA A 104 18.24 -34.69 49.98
CA ALA A 104 17.73 -35.07 48.65
C ALA A 104 16.58 -34.14 48.16
N GLU A 105 15.81 -33.59 49.10
CA GLU A 105 14.73 -32.63 48.80
C GLU A 105 15.28 -31.25 48.40
N GLU A 106 16.40 -30.81 48.98
CA GLU A 106 17.09 -29.56 48.60
C GLU A 106 17.78 -29.70 47.25
N GLN A 107 18.34 -30.88 46.95
CA GLN A 107 18.93 -31.16 45.64
C GLN A 107 17.87 -31.07 44.51
N ALA A 108 16.66 -31.60 44.74
CA ALA A 108 15.56 -31.47 43.79
C ALA A 108 15.10 -30.02 43.58
N LYS A 109 15.05 -29.21 44.64
CA LYS A 109 14.73 -27.76 44.55
C LYS A 109 15.79 -26.99 43.77
N ILE A 110 17.07 -27.33 43.97
CA ILE A 110 18.20 -26.74 43.21
C ILE A 110 18.10 -27.10 41.73
N ASP A 111 17.77 -28.35 41.40
CA ASP A 111 17.66 -28.80 40.01
C ASP A 111 16.44 -28.18 39.30
N ASP A 112 15.32 -27.98 40.01
CA ASP A 112 14.16 -27.22 39.50
C ASP A 112 14.50 -25.73 39.26
N LEU A 113 15.21 -25.09 40.19
CA LEU A 113 15.72 -23.73 40.05
C LEU A 113 16.62 -23.60 38.82
N ASN A 114 17.57 -24.52 38.63
CA ASN A 114 18.44 -24.55 37.45
C ASN A 114 17.67 -24.73 36.14
N SER A 115 16.64 -25.58 36.14
CA SER A 115 15.75 -25.75 34.98
C SER A 115 15.00 -24.45 34.63
N LYS A 116 14.46 -23.75 35.65
CA LYS A 116 13.76 -22.46 35.48
C LYS A 116 14.71 -21.37 35.00
N LEU A 117 15.93 -21.37 35.50
CA LEU A 117 17.00 -20.45 35.11
C LEU A 117 17.40 -20.65 33.66
N ALA A 118 17.64 -21.90 33.23
CA ALA A 118 17.93 -22.23 31.85
C ALA A 118 16.77 -21.84 30.89
N LYS A 119 15.51 -22.02 31.31
CA LYS A 119 14.33 -21.56 30.56
C LYS A 119 14.30 -20.04 30.45
N SER A 120 14.56 -19.31 31.54
CA SER A 120 14.67 -17.85 31.54
C SER A 120 15.78 -17.38 30.59
N HIS A 121 16.95 -18.02 30.59
CA HIS A 121 18.05 -17.64 29.71
C HIS A 121 17.70 -17.79 28.22
N ARG A 122 16.97 -18.87 27.86
CA ARG A 122 16.46 -19.06 26.49
C ARG A 122 15.43 -17.99 26.11
N LEU A 123 14.53 -17.62 27.02
CA LEU A 123 13.53 -16.56 26.81
C LEU A 123 14.20 -15.19 26.63
N ILE A 124 15.14 -14.82 27.50
CA ILE A 124 15.94 -13.60 27.42
C ILE A 124 16.68 -13.54 26.07
N LYS A 125 17.30 -14.65 25.65
CA LYS A 125 18.00 -14.72 24.35
C LYS A 125 17.04 -14.54 23.18
N LYS A 126 15.84 -15.12 23.26
CA LYS A 126 14.81 -14.98 22.23
C LYS A 126 14.28 -13.55 22.14
N LEU A 127 13.91 -12.97 23.28
CA LEU A 127 13.46 -11.58 23.39
C LEU A 127 14.52 -10.61 22.87
N ARG A 128 15.79 -10.83 23.20
CA ARG A 128 16.90 -10.05 22.63
C ARG A 128 16.97 -10.18 21.11
N GLY A 129 16.84 -11.38 20.58
CA GLY A 129 16.85 -11.62 19.13
C GLY A 129 15.67 -10.94 18.42
N ASP A 130 14.48 -11.03 18.99
CA ASP A 130 13.27 -10.42 18.45
C ASP A 130 13.33 -8.89 18.54
N LEU A 131 13.93 -8.35 19.61
CA LEU A 131 14.17 -6.91 19.79
C LEU A 131 15.19 -6.36 18.80
N VAL A 132 16.30 -7.07 18.55
CA VAL A 132 17.27 -6.66 17.52
C VAL A 132 16.61 -6.61 16.14
N LYS A 133 15.78 -7.61 15.81
CA LYS A 133 15.03 -7.61 14.56
C LYS A 133 14.00 -6.47 14.48
N SER A 134 13.33 -6.15 15.59
CA SER A 134 12.35 -5.05 15.60
C SER A 134 13.03 -3.70 15.46
N VAL A 135 14.18 -3.47 16.11
CA VAL A 135 14.99 -2.26 15.97
C VAL A 135 15.48 -2.10 14.53
N GLU A 136 15.96 -3.17 13.89
CA GLU A 136 16.45 -3.09 12.51
C GLU A 136 15.32 -2.75 11.53
N ARG A 137 14.15 -3.38 11.70
CA ARG A 137 12.94 -3.02 10.92
C ARG A 137 12.50 -1.58 11.18
N LEU A 138 12.60 -1.11 12.42
CA LEU A 138 12.27 0.28 12.75
C LEU A 138 13.25 1.27 12.09
N LYS A 139 14.55 0.94 12.02
CA LYS A 139 15.55 1.74 11.30
C LYS A 139 15.26 1.78 9.79
N GLU A 140 14.95 0.65 9.18
CA GLU A 140 14.56 0.60 7.76
C GLU A 140 13.30 1.44 7.49
N THR A 141 12.29 1.31 8.35
CA THR A 141 11.04 2.08 8.24
C THR A 141 11.29 3.57 8.42
N ARG A 142 12.15 3.94 9.38
CA ARG A 142 12.62 5.32 9.57
C ARG A 142 13.28 5.82 8.30
N LYS A 143 14.27 5.11 7.75
CA LYS A 143 14.96 5.52 6.52
C LYS A 143 13.98 5.76 5.37
N LYS A 144 13.07 4.82 5.11
CA LYS A 144 12.04 4.96 4.07
C LYS A 144 11.14 6.19 4.29
N LEU A 145 10.80 6.51 5.53
CA LEU A 145 10.00 7.69 5.86
C LEU A 145 10.77 8.99 5.57
N TYR A 146 12.06 9.05 5.89
CA TYR A 146 12.90 10.22 5.56
C TYR A 146 13.14 10.35 4.05
N ASP A 147 13.41 9.24 3.34
CA ASP A 147 13.58 9.24 1.88
C ASP A 147 12.29 9.72 1.17
N GLN A 148 11.12 9.28 1.66
CA GLN A 148 9.83 9.75 1.17
C GLN A 148 9.60 11.24 1.46
N TYR A 149 10.06 11.72 2.63
CA TYR A 149 9.95 13.13 2.99
C TYR A 149 10.81 14.03 2.10
N GLU A 150 12.09 13.69 1.89
CA GLU A 150 12.98 14.45 0.99
C GLU A 150 12.42 14.50 -0.43
N SER A 151 11.84 13.39 -0.91
CA SER A 151 11.15 13.36 -2.21
C SER A 151 9.91 14.26 -2.23
N THR A 152 9.10 14.30 -1.17
CA THR A 152 7.93 15.18 -1.11
C THR A 152 8.30 16.66 -0.97
N GLU A 153 9.36 17.00 -0.24
CA GLU A 153 9.86 18.36 -0.12
C GLU A 153 10.46 18.86 -1.44
N ALA A 154 11.22 18.00 -2.14
CA ALA A 154 11.72 18.27 -3.48
C ALA A 154 10.57 18.50 -4.48
N LEU A 155 9.55 17.63 -4.49
CA LEU A 155 8.37 17.78 -5.33
C LEU A 155 7.58 19.06 -4.98
N GLN A 156 7.47 19.42 -3.70
CA GLN A 156 6.78 20.63 -3.28
C GLN A 156 7.53 21.89 -3.75
N LYS A 157 8.87 21.90 -3.61
CA LYS A 157 9.72 23.00 -4.09
C LYS A 157 9.71 23.13 -5.61
N GLU A 158 9.70 22.01 -6.33
CA GLU A 158 9.55 21.99 -7.79
C GLU A 158 8.17 22.54 -8.20
N ASN A 159 7.10 22.17 -7.48
CA ASN A 159 5.76 22.71 -7.72
C ASN A 159 5.68 24.23 -7.48
N GLU A 160 6.33 24.73 -6.42
CA GLU A 160 6.42 26.17 -6.14
C GLU A 160 7.25 26.90 -7.21
N SER A 161 8.37 26.33 -7.65
CA SER A 161 9.17 26.86 -8.77
C SER A 161 8.37 26.91 -10.06
N LEU A 162 7.64 25.83 -10.40
CA LEU A 162 6.78 25.78 -11.58
C LEU A 162 5.64 26.80 -11.50
N LYS A 163 5.03 26.99 -10.32
CA LYS A 163 4.02 28.04 -10.11
C LYS A 163 4.60 29.45 -10.31
N GLN A 164 5.79 29.71 -9.78
CA GLN A 164 6.48 30.99 -9.98
C GLN A 164 6.84 31.21 -11.46
N GLN A 165 7.32 30.18 -12.16
CA GLN A 165 7.58 30.26 -13.59
C GLN A 165 6.30 30.48 -14.40
N LEU A 166 5.19 29.85 -14.01
CA LEU A 166 3.88 30.05 -14.63
C LEU A 166 3.35 31.47 -14.40
N GLU A 167 3.49 32.01 -13.19
CA GLU A 167 3.13 33.41 -12.88
C GLU A 167 4.04 34.42 -13.58
N ALA A 168 5.35 34.15 -13.66
CA ALA A 168 6.30 34.96 -14.41
C ALA A 168 6.01 34.93 -15.91
N THR A 169 5.66 33.78 -16.48
CA THR A 169 5.25 33.67 -17.89
C THR A 169 3.95 34.44 -18.15
N LYS A 170 3.00 34.39 -17.21
CA LYS A 170 1.76 35.18 -17.28
C LYS A 170 1.99 36.70 -17.17
N SER A 171 2.98 37.14 -16.40
CA SER A 171 3.28 38.57 -16.21
C SER A 171 4.22 39.14 -17.27
N THR A 172 5.05 38.31 -17.90
CA THR A 172 5.98 38.70 -18.98
C THR A 172 5.33 38.59 -20.37
N GLY A 173 4.14 38.00 -20.48
CA GLY A 173 3.37 37.83 -21.70
C GLY A 173 2.72 39.11 -22.22
N GLY A 174 3.54 40.05 -22.69
CA GLY A 174 3.16 41.07 -23.68
C GLY A 174 3.25 40.53 -25.11
N THR A 175 2.73 39.33 -25.36
CA THR A 175 2.71 38.68 -26.68
C THR A 175 1.26 38.50 -27.08
N SER A 176 0.92 38.94 -28.29
CA SER A 176 -0.45 39.10 -28.81
C SER A 176 -1.36 37.92 -28.47
N GLU A 177 -2.55 38.25 -27.95
CA GLU A 177 -3.68 37.37 -27.57
C GLU A 177 -3.94 36.22 -28.56
N GLN A 178 -3.63 36.41 -29.85
CA GLN A 178 -3.73 35.41 -30.92
C GLN A 178 -2.76 34.22 -30.82
N GLU A 179 -1.55 34.41 -30.29
CA GLU A 179 -0.58 33.29 -30.12
C GLU A 179 -0.95 32.41 -28.93
N ILE A 180 -1.53 32.99 -27.88
CA ILE A 180 -2.06 32.25 -26.72
C ILE A 180 -3.29 31.45 -27.14
N GLU A 181 -4.20 32.01 -27.93
CA GLU A 181 -5.34 31.27 -28.49
C GLU A 181 -4.90 30.10 -29.38
N GLN A 182 -3.87 30.29 -30.22
CA GLN A 182 -3.33 29.20 -31.04
C GLN A 182 -2.68 28.11 -30.17
N LEU A 183 -1.93 28.49 -29.14
CA LEU A 183 -1.28 27.54 -28.26
C LEU A 183 -2.30 26.75 -27.41
N VAL A 184 -3.34 27.42 -26.90
CA VAL A 184 -4.46 26.77 -26.19
C VAL A 184 -5.22 25.83 -27.12
N ALA A 185 -5.49 26.24 -28.37
CA ALA A 185 -6.15 25.38 -29.36
C ALA A 185 -5.30 24.15 -29.70
N THR A 186 -3.97 24.28 -29.79
CA THR A 186 -3.08 23.13 -29.98
C THR A 186 -3.06 22.20 -28.77
N PHE A 187 -3.04 22.74 -27.54
CA PHE A 187 -3.10 21.94 -26.32
C PHE A 187 -4.44 21.23 -26.14
N GLU A 188 -5.56 21.87 -26.48
CA GLU A 188 -6.88 21.23 -26.43
C GLU A 188 -6.99 20.10 -27.45
N LYS A 189 -6.45 20.31 -28.66
CA LYS A 189 -6.38 19.27 -29.69
C LYS A 189 -5.51 18.09 -29.25
N GLU A 190 -4.33 18.35 -28.71
CA GLU A 190 -3.42 17.31 -28.21
C GLU A 190 -4.04 16.55 -27.01
N ARG A 191 -4.75 17.25 -26.13
CA ARG A 191 -5.50 16.62 -25.03
C ARG A 191 -6.65 15.75 -25.54
N GLN A 192 -7.31 16.15 -26.62
CA GLN A 192 -8.37 15.38 -27.26
C GLN A 192 -7.80 14.13 -27.95
N ASP A 193 -6.71 14.26 -28.70
CA ASP A 193 -6.03 13.14 -29.36
C ASP A 193 -5.50 12.14 -28.31
N MET A 194 -4.94 12.61 -27.20
CA MET A 194 -4.51 11.75 -26.10
C MET A 194 -5.68 11.05 -25.40
N SER A 195 -6.82 11.74 -25.24
CA SER A 195 -8.05 11.12 -24.70
C SER A 195 -8.60 10.04 -25.63
N GLN A 196 -8.57 10.27 -26.94
CA GLN A 196 -8.95 9.27 -27.95
C GLN A 196 -8.02 8.06 -27.89
N THR A 197 -6.72 8.29 -27.85
CA THR A 197 -5.71 7.23 -27.71
C THR A 197 -5.92 6.41 -26.44
N ILE A 198 -6.21 7.06 -25.30
CA ILE A 198 -6.53 6.36 -24.04
C ILE A 198 -7.80 5.51 -24.17
N ASN A 199 -8.83 6.01 -24.86
CA ASN A 199 -10.06 5.25 -25.08
C ASN A 199 -9.84 4.06 -26.03
N GLU A 200 -9.00 4.22 -27.05
CA GLU A 200 -8.57 3.11 -27.91
C GLU A 200 -7.81 2.05 -27.12
N TYR A 201 -6.86 2.44 -26.27
CA TYR A 201 -6.18 1.50 -25.37
C TYR A 201 -7.14 0.81 -24.40
N LYS A 202 -8.10 1.53 -23.84
CA LYS A 202 -9.16 0.92 -23.00
C LYS A 202 -9.99 -0.09 -23.78
N ARG A 203 -10.31 0.21 -25.04
CA ARG A 203 -11.06 -0.71 -25.92
C ARG A 203 -10.22 -1.94 -26.24
N GLN A 204 -8.95 -1.77 -26.58
CA GLN A 204 -8.02 -2.88 -26.82
C GLN A 204 -7.84 -3.76 -25.58
N ILE A 205 -7.75 -3.17 -24.38
CA ILE A 205 -7.69 -3.94 -23.11
C ILE A 205 -9.02 -4.68 -22.88
N ALA A 206 -10.16 -4.06 -23.14
CA ALA A 206 -11.45 -4.71 -23.01
C ALA A 206 -11.61 -5.89 -24.00
N GLU A 207 -11.22 -5.69 -25.26
CA GLU A 207 -11.20 -6.73 -26.30
C GLU A 207 -10.26 -7.88 -25.92
N GLN A 208 -9.04 -7.58 -25.44
CA GLN A 208 -8.12 -8.60 -24.93
C GLN A 208 -8.67 -9.32 -23.69
N SER A 209 -9.33 -8.62 -22.77
CA SER A 209 -9.93 -9.23 -21.59
C SER A 209 -11.10 -10.15 -21.93
N GLN A 210 -11.88 -9.80 -22.97
CA GLN A 210 -12.96 -10.63 -23.47
C GLN A 210 -12.43 -11.84 -24.24
N ALA A 211 -11.35 -11.67 -25.02
CA ALA A 211 -10.64 -12.79 -25.65
C ALA A 211 -10.02 -13.75 -24.61
N LEU A 212 -9.44 -13.21 -23.53
CA LEU A 212 -8.94 -14.01 -22.40
C LEU A 212 -10.07 -14.76 -21.67
N GLN A 213 -11.24 -14.15 -21.49
CA GLN A 213 -12.40 -14.86 -20.94
C GLN A 213 -12.91 -15.97 -21.85
N GLN A 214 -12.92 -15.77 -23.17
CA GLN A 214 -13.29 -16.82 -24.13
C GLN A 214 -12.24 -17.95 -24.16
N LEU A 215 -10.96 -17.62 -24.05
CA LEU A 215 -9.87 -18.59 -23.94
C LEU A 215 -9.93 -19.37 -22.62
N MET A 216 -10.25 -18.73 -21.49
CA MET A 216 -10.45 -19.41 -20.20
C MET A 216 -11.67 -20.34 -20.22
N VAL A 217 -12.76 -19.95 -20.89
CA VAL A 217 -13.94 -20.81 -21.08
C VAL A 217 -13.60 -22.00 -21.99
N GLN A 218 -12.72 -21.80 -22.98
CA GLN A 218 -12.26 -22.86 -23.89
C GLN A 218 -11.18 -23.77 -23.28
N GLU A 219 -10.40 -23.29 -22.30
CA GLU A 219 -9.48 -24.09 -21.47
C GLU A 219 -10.19 -25.08 -20.55
N GLN A 220 -11.47 -24.84 -20.23
CA GLN A 220 -12.25 -25.73 -19.37
C GLN A 220 -12.80 -26.96 -20.12
N GLU A 221 -12.71 -26.99 -21.45
CA GLU A 221 -13.32 -28.04 -22.29
C GLU A 221 -12.33 -28.96 -23.04
N VAL A 222 -11.00 -28.81 -22.94
CA VAL A 222 -10.09 -29.67 -23.74
C VAL A 222 -8.91 -30.20 -22.92
N GLU A 223 -9.03 -31.47 -22.52
CA GLU A 223 -7.94 -32.34 -22.09
C GLU A 223 -6.84 -32.47 -23.17
N ASP A 224 -5.59 -32.44 -22.68
CA ASP A 224 -4.35 -33.01 -23.23
C ASP A 224 -3.82 -32.65 -24.63
N GLY A 225 -2.51 -32.32 -24.66
CA GLY A 225 -1.68 -32.38 -25.86
C GLY A 225 -1.18 -31.03 -26.41
N PRO A 226 -0.35 -31.05 -27.47
CA PRO A 226 0.87 -30.25 -27.78
C PRO A 226 0.77 -28.70 -27.82
N LYS A 227 -0.38 -28.12 -27.48
CA LYS A 227 -0.61 -26.67 -27.39
C LYS A 227 0.12 -26.02 -26.20
N LEU A 228 0.43 -26.78 -25.15
CA LEU A 228 1.15 -26.24 -23.99
C LEU A 228 2.55 -25.72 -24.36
N GLN A 229 3.25 -26.38 -25.29
CA GLN A 229 4.56 -25.93 -25.78
C GLN A 229 4.46 -24.71 -26.71
N ALA A 230 3.38 -24.59 -27.48
CA ALA A 230 3.13 -23.41 -28.30
C ALA A 230 2.80 -22.18 -27.42
N ILE A 231 1.99 -22.37 -26.38
CA ILE A 231 1.63 -21.34 -25.40
C ILE A 231 2.86 -20.93 -24.58
N GLN A 232 3.73 -21.88 -24.21
CA GLN A 232 4.96 -21.55 -23.49
C GLN A 232 5.90 -20.68 -24.35
N LYS A 233 5.97 -20.97 -25.66
CA LYS A 233 6.76 -20.17 -26.61
C LYS A 233 6.16 -18.79 -26.84
N GLU A 234 4.84 -18.67 -26.88
CA GLU A 234 4.14 -17.39 -27.02
C GLU A 234 4.23 -16.54 -25.74
N LEU A 235 4.26 -17.18 -24.57
CA LEU A 235 4.47 -16.54 -23.28
C LEU A 235 5.92 -16.03 -23.14
N GLU A 236 6.89 -16.76 -23.67
CA GLU A 236 8.30 -16.33 -23.71
C GLU A 236 8.49 -15.15 -24.69
N GLN A 237 7.86 -15.19 -25.86
CA GLN A 237 7.88 -14.08 -26.82
C GLN A 237 7.20 -12.82 -26.29
N THR A 238 6.08 -12.94 -25.57
CA THR A 238 5.42 -11.78 -24.94
C THR A 238 6.22 -11.24 -23.77
N ARG A 239 6.94 -12.09 -23.03
CA ARG A 239 7.87 -11.66 -21.99
C ARG A 239 9.04 -10.86 -22.56
N ASP A 240 9.63 -11.31 -23.66
CA ASP A 240 10.72 -10.60 -24.35
C ASP A 240 10.24 -9.27 -24.93
N ALA A 241 9.02 -9.23 -25.50
CA ALA A 241 8.40 -7.98 -25.95
C ALA A 241 8.14 -7.00 -24.80
N LEU A 242 7.73 -7.50 -23.63
CA LEU A 242 7.55 -6.69 -22.43
C LEU A 242 8.88 -6.11 -21.92
N GLU A 243 9.96 -6.89 -22.00
CA GLU A 243 11.30 -6.43 -21.62
C GLU A 243 11.81 -5.36 -22.59
N HIS A 244 11.58 -5.53 -23.89
CA HIS A 244 11.88 -4.51 -24.90
C HIS A 244 11.11 -3.21 -24.66
N LEU A 245 9.80 -3.28 -24.41
CA LEU A 245 8.99 -2.11 -24.05
C LEU A 245 9.46 -1.46 -22.74
N SER A 246 9.92 -2.24 -21.77
CA SER A 246 10.50 -1.70 -20.54
C SER A 246 11.79 -0.93 -20.79
N LYS A 247 12.66 -1.42 -21.70
CA LYS A 247 13.89 -0.74 -22.11
C LYS A 247 13.58 0.53 -22.90
N GLU A 248 12.63 0.49 -23.82
CA GLU A 248 12.18 1.67 -24.58
C GLU A 248 11.55 2.71 -23.66
N LYS A 249 10.72 2.31 -22.70
CA LYS A 249 10.19 3.21 -21.68
C LYS A 249 11.31 3.90 -20.90
N LYS A 250 12.31 3.15 -20.42
CA LYS A 250 13.47 3.72 -19.71
C LYS A 250 14.30 4.65 -20.60
N PHE A 251 14.44 4.32 -21.88
CA PHE A 251 15.12 5.18 -22.85
C PHE A 251 14.35 6.49 -23.05
N ILE A 252 13.04 6.43 -23.27
CA ILE A 252 12.18 7.62 -23.39
C ILE A 252 12.24 8.45 -22.10
N GLU A 253 12.17 7.81 -20.93
CA GLU A 253 12.27 8.46 -19.63
C GLU A 253 13.64 9.15 -19.46
N SER A 254 14.74 8.50 -19.87
CA SER A 254 16.07 9.11 -19.84
C SER A 254 16.23 10.29 -20.82
N ARG A 255 15.70 10.17 -22.05
CA ARG A 255 15.67 11.24 -23.04
C ARG A 255 14.81 12.42 -22.57
N TYR A 256 13.68 12.14 -21.94
CA TYR A 256 12.81 13.16 -21.36
C TYR A 256 13.52 13.89 -20.22
N LEU A 257 14.18 13.15 -19.32
CA LEU A 257 14.99 13.74 -18.25
C LEU A 257 16.17 14.58 -18.80
N GLU A 258 16.79 14.15 -19.89
CA GLU A 258 17.87 14.90 -20.56
C GLU A 258 17.36 16.19 -21.22
N ILE A 259 16.18 16.16 -21.85
CA ILE A 259 15.53 17.35 -22.43
C ILE A 259 15.11 18.32 -21.33
N VAL A 260 14.51 17.83 -20.24
CA VAL A 260 14.14 18.65 -19.07
C VAL A 260 15.38 19.29 -18.46
N LYS A 261 16.48 18.54 -18.33
CA LYS A 261 17.75 19.06 -17.81
C LYS A 261 18.34 20.14 -18.72
N ASN A 262 18.34 19.93 -20.04
CA ASN A 262 18.84 20.92 -21.00
C ASN A 262 17.93 22.15 -21.16
N GLN A 263 16.68 22.11 -20.70
CA GLN A 263 15.79 23.27 -20.61
C GLN A 263 15.93 24.04 -19.28
N SER A 264 16.68 23.50 -18.32
CA SER A 264 16.93 24.10 -17.01
C SER A 264 18.32 24.76 -16.86
N GLU A 265 19.12 24.77 -17.93
CA GLU A 265 20.29 25.64 -18.14
C GLU A 265 19.90 26.85 -19.01
#